data_AF-A0A921U9K1-F1
#
_entry.id   AF-A0A921U9K1-F1
#
_cell.length_a   1.000
_cell.length_b   1.000
_cell.length_c   1.000
_cell.angle_alpha   90.00
_cell.angle_beta   90.00
_cell.angle_gamma   90.00
#
_symmetry.space_group_name_H-M   'P 1'
#
loop_
_entity.id
_entity.type
_entity.pdbx_description
1 polymer ?
#
loop_
_entity_poly.entity_id
_entity_poly.type
_entity_poly.pdbx_seq_one_letter_code
_entity_poly.pdbx_strand_id
1 'polypeptide(L)'
;MKPNTSGKRRKCPLKIQTEPENPNPHPILQKKLQAERFLAKGSRRRGAAAPPPLQHLHGAHGAHRGAPRGAACAHAFCGACLSGHVRAKLECGGGGAVVRCPDASCAAALDPELCRGALPSEVFERWCAKLCESLFLGARRTYCPFPDCSEMMVADDDSEECVTQSECHGCRRLFCARCAVPWHAGVTCEEFERLGEGERAREDLLLVKAAREGNWKRCPRCRFYVEKSSGCLHITCRCGYEFCYGCGQQWQLIHDGCPGA
;
A
#
# COMPACT_ATOMS: atom_id res chain seq x y z
N MET A 1 -34.21 49.64 -30.23
CA MET A 1 -35.01 48.83 -29.28
C MET A 1 -35.11 47.41 -29.80
N LYS A 2 -34.69 46.44 -28.96
CA LYS A 2 -34.81 44.97 -29.04
C LYS A 2 -34.15 44.24 -30.24
N PRO A 3 -33.14 43.37 -29.99
CA PRO A 3 -32.89 42.19 -30.79
C PRO A 3 -33.74 41.01 -30.29
N ASN A 4 -34.28 40.26 -31.24
CA ASN A 4 -34.92 38.97 -31.08
C ASN A 4 -34.00 37.92 -31.71
N THR A 5 -33.52 36.92 -30.97
CA THR A 5 -33.05 35.66 -31.56
C THR A 5 -33.28 34.47 -30.65
N SER A 6 -34.27 33.69 -31.06
CA SER A 6 -34.66 32.37 -30.62
C SER A 6 -33.51 31.35 -30.69
N GLY A 7 -33.43 30.50 -29.68
CA GLY A 7 -32.37 29.49 -29.54
C GLY A 7 -32.43 28.36 -30.58
N LYS A 8 -31.24 27.87 -30.92
CA LYS A 8 -30.99 26.55 -31.50
C LYS A 8 -29.74 25.97 -30.84
N ARG A 9 -29.94 25.13 -29.81
CA ARG A 9 -28.86 24.30 -29.24
C ARG A 9 -28.55 23.19 -30.24
N ARG A 10 -27.40 23.28 -30.91
CA ARG A 10 -26.85 22.19 -31.74
C ARG A 10 -26.36 21.09 -30.80
N LYS A 11 -26.98 19.90 -30.86
CA LYS A 11 -26.44 18.68 -30.24
C LYS A 11 -25.20 18.25 -31.02
N CYS A 12 -24.07 18.15 -30.34
CA CYS A 12 -22.85 17.53 -30.88
C CYS A 12 -22.86 16.02 -30.50
N PRO A 13 -22.65 15.09 -31.44
CA PRO A 13 -22.64 13.66 -31.14
C PRO A 13 -21.26 13.25 -30.64
N LEU A 14 -21.08 13.14 -29.32
CA LEU A 14 -19.90 12.46 -28.75
C LEU A 14 -20.10 10.95 -28.89
N LYS A 15 -19.41 10.36 -29.86
CA LYS A 15 -19.20 8.91 -29.93
C LYS A 15 -18.31 8.52 -28.76
N ILE A 16 -18.87 7.77 -27.81
CA ILE A 16 -18.12 7.12 -26.73
C ILE A 16 -17.27 6.03 -27.38
N GLN A 17 -15.95 6.22 -27.40
CA GLN A 17 -15.01 5.14 -27.71
C GLN A 17 -14.90 4.28 -26.45
N THR A 18 -15.34 3.04 -26.55
CA THR A 18 -15.05 1.99 -25.57
C THR A 18 -13.59 1.58 -25.75
N GLU A 19 -12.75 1.85 -24.75
CA GLU A 19 -11.35 1.42 -24.71
C GLU A 19 -11.25 -0.12 -24.75
N PRO A 20 -10.20 -0.68 -25.39
CA PRO A 20 -10.03 -2.12 -25.56
C PRO A 20 -9.71 -2.82 -24.22
N GLU A 21 -10.30 -4.00 -24.02
CA GLU A 21 -10.03 -4.87 -22.87
C GLU A 21 -8.53 -5.22 -22.81
N ASN A 22 -7.87 -4.81 -21.72
CA ASN A 22 -6.45 -5.11 -21.49
C ASN A 22 -6.27 -6.63 -21.27
N PRO A 23 -5.50 -7.32 -22.13
CA PRO A 23 -5.35 -8.78 -22.07
C PRO A 23 -4.44 -9.28 -20.94
N ASN A 24 -3.86 -8.40 -20.10
CA ASN A 24 -3.00 -8.82 -19.00
C ASN A 24 -3.24 -8.03 -17.70
N PRO A 25 -4.07 -8.53 -16.77
CA PRO A 25 -4.40 -7.83 -15.53
C PRO A 25 -3.25 -7.86 -14.50
N HIS A 26 -3.15 -6.77 -13.73
CA HIS A 26 -2.14 -6.54 -12.69
C HIS A 26 -2.06 -7.73 -11.69
N PRO A 27 -0.86 -8.11 -11.20
CA PRO A 27 -0.64 -9.31 -10.38
C PRO A 27 -1.49 -9.40 -9.10
N ILE A 28 -1.91 -8.26 -8.55
CA ILE A 28 -2.81 -8.18 -7.39
C ILE A 28 -4.25 -8.59 -7.76
N LEU A 29 -4.72 -8.23 -8.96
CA LEU A 29 -6.03 -8.61 -9.48
C LEU A 29 -6.08 -10.11 -9.84
N GLN A 30 -4.96 -10.67 -10.31
CA GLN A 30 -4.81 -12.12 -10.51
C GLN A 30 -4.92 -12.90 -9.19
N LYS A 31 -4.31 -12.41 -8.10
CA LYS A 31 -4.40 -13.02 -6.78
C LYS A 31 -5.82 -12.94 -6.20
N LYS A 32 -6.53 -11.82 -6.41
CA LYS A 32 -7.92 -11.65 -5.99
C LYS A 32 -8.88 -12.59 -6.73
N LEU A 33 -8.72 -12.70 -8.05
CA LEU A 33 -9.49 -13.64 -8.89
C LEU A 33 -9.17 -15.12 -8.58
N GLN A 34 -7.94 -15.45 -8.17
CA GLN A 34 -7.58 -16.80 -7.72
C GLN A 34 -8.23 -17.16 -6.37
N ALA A 35 -8.29 -16.21 -5.44
CA ALA A 35 -8.96 -16.40 -4.14
C ALA A 35 -10.49 -16.59 -4.31
N GLU A 36 -11.13 -15.79 -5.17
CA GLU A 36 -12.57 -15.91 -5.45
C GLU A 36 -12.92 -17.21 -6.20
N ARG A 37 -12.06 -17.69 -7.11
CA ARG A 37 -12.25 -18.98 -7.80
C ARG A 37 -12.03 -20.20 -6.90
N PHE A 38 -11.30 -20.06 -5.79
CA PHE A 38 -11.13 -21.13 -4.80
C PHE A 38 -12.40 -21.32 -3.95
N LEU A 39 -13.08 -20.22 -3.61
CA LEU A 39 -14.33 -20.24 -2.85
C LEU A 39 -15.52 -20.76 -3.68
N ALA A 40 -15.56 -20.47 -4.99
CA ALA A 40 -16.68 -20.87 -5.85
C ALA A 40 -16.69 -22.36 -6.24
N LYS A 41 -15.58 -23.10 -6.10
CA LYS A 41 -15.48 -24.52 -6.52
C LYS A 41 -15.99 -25.54 -5.48
N GLY A 42 -16.35 -25.09 -4.27
CA GLY A 42 -16.82 -25.96 -3.18
C GLY A 42 -18.28 -26.42 -3.26
N SER A 43 -19.08 -25.96 -4.23
CA SER A 43 -20.51 -26.27 -4.31
C SER A 43 -20.90 -27.00 -5.60
N ARG A 44 -20.57 -28.29 -5.71
CA ARG A 44 -21.33 -29.23 -6.56
C ARG A 44 -21.56 -30.54 -5.82
N ARG A 45 -22.75 -30.67 -5.23
CA ARG A 45 -23.30 -31.92 -4.70
C ARG A 45 -23.52 -32.90 -5.86
N ARG A 46 -23.02 -34.13 -5.74
CA ARG A 46 -23.52 -35.30 -6.49
C ARG A 46 -24.03 -36.32 -5.49
N GLY A 47 -25.20 -36.87 -5.80
CA GLY A 47 -26.10 -37.58 -4.89
C GLY A 47 -25.49 -38.81 -4.23
N ALA A 48 -25.88 -39.01 -2.96
CA ALA A 48 -25.60 -40.21 -2.20
C ALA A 48 -26.71 -41.25 -2.43
N ALA A 49 -26.34 -42.42 -2.93
CA ALA A 49 -27.15 -43.63 -2.86
C ALA A 49 -27.21 -44.13 -1.41
N ALA A 50 -28.31 -44.80 -1.06
CA ALA A 50 -28.59 -45.32 0.29
C ALA A 50 -27.54 -46.34 0.77
N PRO A 51 -27.20 -46.38 2.07
CA PRO A 51 -26.26 -47.36 2.62
C PRO A 51 -26.95 -48.71 2.96
N PRO A 52 -26.24 -49.84 2.82
CA PRO A 52 -26.69 -51.16 3.30
C PRO A 52 -26.48 -51.30 4.83
N PRO A 53 -27.05 -52.32 5.48
CA PRO A 53 -27.24 -52.31 6.94
C PRO A 53 -25.97 -52.65 7.72
N LEU A 54 -25.97 -52.13 8.94
CA LEU A 54 -24.93 -52.21 9.95
C LEU A 54 -24.50 -53.64 10.27
N GLN A 55 -23.20 -53.89 10.22
CA GLN A 55 -22.55 -54.96 10.98
C GLN A 55 -21.36 -54.36 11.72
N HIS A 56 -21.33 -54.64 13.02
CA HIS A 56 -20.39 -54.18 14.03
C HIS A 56 -18.93 -54.30 13.61
N LEU A 57 -18.09 -53.33 14.01
CA LEU A 57 -16.72 -53.56 14.51
C LEU A 57 -16.16 -52.25 15.13
N HIS A 58 -15.53 -52.43 16.28
CA HIS A 58 -14.90 -51.39 17.10
C HIS A 58 -13.71 -50.71 16.42
N GLY A 59 -13.52 -49.41 16.71
CA GLY A 59 -12.22 -48.74 16.69
C GLY A 59 -11.66 -48.31 15.33
N ALA A 60 -11.83 -47.03 14.98
CA ALA A 60 -10.99 -46.37 13.97
C ALA A 60 -10.87 -44.87 14.28
N HIS A 61 -9.91 -44.52 15.14
CA HIS A 61 -9.47 -43.13 15.30
C HIS A 61 -8.68 -42.74 14.05
N GLY A 62 -9.23 -41.81 13.25
CA GLY A 62 -8.59 -41.28 12.04
C GLY A 62 -7.30 -40.53 12.38
N ALA A 63 -6.17 -41.00 11.84
CA ALA A 63 -4.88 -40.36 11.93
C ALA A 63 -4.71 -39.35 10.78
N HIS A 64 -4.48 -38.07 11.11
CA HIS A 64 -4.18 -37.03 10.12
C HIS A 64 -2.66 -36.87 9.98
N ARG A 65 -2.15 -36.87 8.74
CA ARG A 65 -0.73 -36.73 8.40
C ARG A 65 -0.45 -35.37 7.76
N GLY A 66 0.64 -34.72 8.14
CA GLY A 66 1.20 -33.54 7.45
C GLY A 66 2.72 -33.66 7.25
N ALA A 67 3.23 -33.21 6.10
CA ALA A 67 4.66 -33.07 5.75
C ALA A 67 4.83 -32.07 4.57
N PRO A 68 6.02 -31.53 4.26
CA PRO A 68 6.88 -30.69 5.09
C PRO A 68 7.26 -29.33 4.44
N ARG A 69 7.26 -28.27 5.27
CA ARG A 69 8.43 -27.43 5.63
C ARG A 69 8.07 -26.66 6.91
N GLY A 70 8.84 -26.86 7.99
CA GLY A 70 8.53 -26.34 9.35
C GLY A 70 7.87 -27.34 10.31
N ALA A 71 8.27 -28.62 10.21
CA ALA A 71 7.95 -29.76 11.08
C ALA A 71 6.51 -29.83 11.64
N ALA A 72 5.56 -30.27 10.80
CA ALA A 72 4.30 -30.83 11.28
C ALA A 72 4.60 -32.04 12.18
N CYS A 73 4.05 -32.06 13.39
CA CYS A 73 4.18 -33.20 14.30
C CYS A 73 3.15 -34.29 13.96
N ALA A 74 3.45 -35.54 14.31
CA ALA A 74 2.54 -36.68 14.13
C ALA A 74 1.58 -36.90 15.32
N HIS A 75 1.47 -35.93 16.23
CA HIS A 75 0.59 -36.04 17.39
C HIS A 75 -0.88 -35.97 16.98
N ALA A 76 -1.66 -36.95 17.40
CA ALA A 76 -3.08 -37.06 17.09
C ALA A 76 -3.93 -36.76 18.32
N PHE A 77 -4.97 -35.95 18.11
CA PHE A 77 -5.93 -35.57 19.14
C PHE A 77 -7.34 -35.78 18.60
N CYS A 78 -8.31 -36.07 19.47
CA CYS A 78 -9.70 -36.09 19.03
C CYS A 78 -10.16 -34.66 18.66
N GLY A 79 -11.14 -34.55 17.76
CA GLY A 79 -11.65 -33.25 17.30
C GLY A 79 -12.16 -32.37 18.43
N ALA A 80 -12.74 -32.96 19.48
CA ALA A 80 -13.21 -32.23 20.67
C ALA A 80 -12.05 -31.56 21.44
N CYS A 81 -10.97 -32.30 21.72
CA CYS A 81 -9.79 -31.77 22.41
C CYS A 81 -9.07 -30.71 21.56
N LEU A 82 -8.93 -30.97 20.24
CA LEU A 82 -8.32 -30.01 19.32
C LEU A 82 -9.13 -28.72 19.22
N SER A 83 -10.46 -28.83 19.12
CA SER A 83 -11.37 -27.67 19.08
C SER A 83 -11.32 -26.87 20.37
N GLY A 84 -11.33 -27.52 21.53
CA GLY A 84 -11.20 -26.86 22.83
C GLY A 84 -9.87 -26.11 22.98
N HIS A 85 -8.76 -26.73 22.57
CA HIS A 85 -7.44 -26.11 22.58
C HIS A 85 -7.36 -24.88 21.68
N VAL A 86 -7.84 -24.99 20.43
CA VAL A 86 -7.86 -23.85 19.50
C VAL A 86 -8.70 -22.71 20.06
N ARG A 87 -9.92 -22.98 20.56
CA ARG A 87 -10.77 -21.95 21.20
C ARG A 87 -10.06 -21.23 22.34
N ALA A 88 -9.48 -21.98 23.28
CA ALA A 88 -8.76 -21.42 24.42
C ALA A 88 -7.57 -20.55 23.97
N LYS A 89 -6.83 -20.97 22.93
CA LYS A 89 -5.71 -20.19 22.38
C LYS A 89 -6.16 -18.92 21.66
N LEU A 90 -7.34 -18.91 21.04
CA LEU A 90 -7.91 -17.71 20.43
C LEU A 90 -8.46 -16.71 21.46
N GLU A 91 -8.79 -17.17 22.67
CA GLU A 91 -9.37 -16.36 23.75
C GLU A 91 -8.32 -15.79 24.70
N CYS A 92 -7.23 -16.52 24.94
CA CYS A 92 -6.07 -16.01 25.66
C CYS A 92 -5.37 -14.97 24.77
N GLY A 93 -5.63 -13.69 25.00
CA GLY A 93 -5.19 -12.52 24.23
C GLY A 93 -3.67 -12.27 24.07
N GLY A 94 -2.84 -13.30 24.13
CA GLY A 94 -1.42 -13.25 23.85
C GLY A 94 -1.10 -13.28 22.36
N GLY A 95 -1.55 -12.27 21.61
CA GLY A 95 -0.95 -11.74 20.36
C GLY A 95 -0.58 -12.68 19.19
N GLY A 96 -0.79 -13.99 19.27
CA GLY A 96 -0.34 -14.95 18.28
C GLY A 96 -1.50 -15.76 17.73
N ALA A 97 -1.89 -15.49 16.49
CA ALA A 97 -2.81 -16.35 15.76
C ALA A 97 -2.20 -17.74 15.42
N VAL A 98 -0.91 -17.91 15.70
CA VAL A 98 -0.17 -19.18 15.57
C VAL A 98 -0.51 -20.10 16.75
N VAL A 99 -1.37 -21.07 16.49
CA VAL A 99 -1.69 -22.13 17.46
C VAL A 99 -0.65 -23.24 17.34
N ARG A 100 -0.01 -23.59 18.46
CA ARG A 100 0.95 -24.71 18.53
C ARG A 100 0.26 -26.03 18.88
N CYS A 101 0.95 -27.12 18.58
CA CYS A 101 0.59 -28.47 19.00
C CYS A 101 0.21 -28.49 20.49
N PRO A 102 -0.88 -29.17 20.88
CA PRO A 102 -1.24 -29.35 22.29
C PRO A 102 -0.22 -30.14 23.12
N ASP A 103 0.66 -30.91 22.48
CA ASP A 103 1.72 -31.63 23.17
C ASP A 103 2.76 -30.67 23.76
N ALA A 104 2.99 -30.74 25.07
CA ALA A 104 3.88 -29.83 25.80
C ALA A 104 5.34 -29.92 25.37
N SER A 105 5.76 -31.06 24.80
CA SER A 105 7.12 -31.26 24.28
C SER A 105 7.28 -30.79 22.83
N CYS A 106 6.19 -30.33 22.20
CA CYS A 106 6.13 -30.03 20.79
C CYS A 106 5.88 -28.55 20.51
N ALA A 107 6.80 -27.91 19.79
CA ALA A 107 6.67 -26.51 19.38
C ALA A 107 6.05 -26.31 17.98
N ALA A 108 5.62 -27.39 17.32
CA ALA A 108 5.10 -27.36 15.95
C ALA A 108 3.84 -26.47 15.86
N ALA A 109 3.78 -25.62 14.83
CA ALA A 109 2.58 -24.86 14.52
C ALA A 109 1.55 -25.76 13.84
N LEU A 110 0.29 -25.62 14.21
CA LEU A 110 -0.81 -26.29 13.54
C LEU A 110 -1.16 -25.52 12.26
N ASP A 111 -1.33 -26.26 11.16
CA ASP A 111 -1.87 -25.73 9.91
C ASP A 111 -3.42 -25.78 9.98
N PRO A 112 -4.11 -24.63 9.87
CA PRO A 112 -5.57 -24.59 9.85
C PRO A 112 -6.17 -25.52 8.80
N GLU A 113 -5.59 -25.60 7.60
CA GLU A 113 -6.19 -26.34 6.49
C GLU A 113 -6.13 -27.85 6.73
N LEU A 114 -5.10 -28.33 7.43
CA LEU A 114 -5.03 -29.72 7.91
C LEU A 114 -6.03 -30.01 9.04
N CYS A 115 -6.48 -28.98 9.76
CA CYS A 115 -7.42 -29.09 10.86
C CYS A 115 -8.89 -28.87 10.44
N ARG A 116 -9.16 -28.43 9.20
CA ARG A 116 -10.51 -28.10 8.69
C ARG A 116 -11.52 -29.22 8.91
N GLY A 117 -11.13 -30.47 8.69
CA GLY A 117 -12.01 -31.63 8.86
C GLY A 117 -12.27 -32.05 10.31
N ALA A 118 -11.43 -31.62 11.25
CA ALA A 118 -11.50 -31.99 12.66
C ALA A 118 -12.14 -30.89 13.54
N LEU A 119 -12.29 -29.67 13.00
CA LEU A 119 -12.80 -28.50 13.72
C LEU A 119 -14.24 -28.15 13.29
N PRO A 120 -15.10 -27.70 14.21
CA PRO A 120 -16.35 -27.05 13.84
C PRO A 120 -16.09 -25.80 12.98
N SER A 121 -16.94 -25.55 11.98
CA SER A 121 -16.79 -24.42 11.03
C SER A 121 -16.61 -23.07 11.72
N GLU A 122 -17.38 -22.81 12.76
CA GLU A 122 -17.29 -21.58 13.56
C GLU A 122 -15.89 -21.36 14.15
N VAL A 123 -15.27 -22.42 14.69
CA VAL A 123 -13.94 -22.34 15.33
C VAL A 123 -12.87 -22.14 14.27
N PHE A 124 -12.98 -22.86 13.15
CA PHE A 124 -12.07 -22.74 12.02
C PHE A 124 -12.11 -21.33 11.42
N GLU A 125 -13.31 -20.79 11.16
CA GLU A 125 -13.49 -19.44 10.62
C GLU A 125 -12.94 -18.37 11.57
N ARG A 126 -13.21 -18.49 12.87
CA ARG A 126 -12.66 -17.58 13.88
C ARG A 126 -11.14 -17.64 13.94
N TRP A 127 -10.54 -18.83 13.80
CA TRP A 127 -9.08 -18.99 13.73
C TRP A 127 -8.50 -18.33 12.48
N CYS A 128 -9.09 -18.57 11.30
CA CYS A 128 -8.68 -17.94 10.05
C CYS A 128 -8.80 -16.41 10.10
N ALA A 129 -9.87 -15.88 10.70
CA ALA A 129 -10.06 -14.46 10.89
C ALA A 129 -8.95 -13.86 11.77
N LYS A 130 -8.59 -14.53 12.88
CA LYS A 130 -7.49 -14.10 13.75
C LYS A 130 -6.13 -14.18 13.06
N LEU A 131 -5.89 -15.19 12.23
CA LEU A 131 -4.69 -15.28 11.39
C LEU A 131 -4.62 -14.10 10.41
N CYS A 132 -5.72 -13.79 9.72
CA CYS A 132 -5.78 -12.61 8.84
C CYS A 132 -5.52 -11.33 9.63
N GLU A 133 -6.19 -11.14 10.76
CA GLU A 133 -6.00 -9.96 11.62
C GLU A 133 -4.53 -9.82 12.04
N SER A 134 -3.88 -10.93 12.41
CA SER A 134 -2.48 -10.93 12.81
C SER A 134 -1.51 -10.49 11.71
N LEU A 135 -1.84 -10.73 10.43
CA LEU A 135 -1.05 -10.22 9.30
C LEU A 135 -1.10 -8.68 9.21
N PHE A 136 -2.13 -8.06 9.76
CA PHE A 136 -2.28 -6.61 9.80
C PHE A 136 -1.90 -5.98 11.15
N LEU A 137 -1.68 -6.79 12.21
CA LEU A 137 -1.13 -6.34 13.49
C LEU A 137 0.37 -6.05 13.31
N GLY A 138 0.68 -4.81 12.96
CA GLY A 138 2.06 -4.34 12.74
C GLY A 138 2.28 -3.78 11.34
N ALA A 139 1.34 -3.99 10.42
CA ALA A 139 1.43 -3.41 9.09
C ALA A 139 1.25 -1.89 9.16
N ARG A 140 2.12 -1.15 8.46
CA ARG A 140 2.07 0.31 8.41
C ARG A 140 0.82 0.73 7.63
N ARG A 141 -0.04 1.50 8.27
CA ARG A 141 -1.26 2.03 7.63
C ARG A 141 -0.96 3.40 7.05
N THR A 142 -1.41 3.64 5.85
CA THR A 142 -1.38 4.95 5.19
C THR A 142 -2.77 5.31 4.71
N TYR A 143 -3.06 6.60 4.62
CA TYR A 143 -4.35 7.10 4.16
C TYR A 143 -4.16 7.88 2.87
N CYS A 144 -5.14 7.78 1.99
CA CYS A 144 -5.22 8.62 0.80
C CYS A 144 -5.29 10.10 1.21
N PRO A 145 -4.35 10.96 0.79
CA PRO A 145 -4.30 12.35 1.24
C PRO A 145 -5.35 13.24 0.56
N PHE A 146 -6.09 12.70 -0.41
CA PHE A 146 -7.11 13.44 -1.12
C PHE A 146 -8.41 13.49 -0.28
N PRO A 147 -8.92 14.69 0.08
CA PRO A 147 -10.07 14.84 0.98
C PRO A 147 -11.37 14.20 0.49
N ASP A 148 -11.50 14.02 -0.83
CA ASP A 148 -12.65 13.39 -1.48
C ASP A 148 -12.56 11.86 -1.54
N CYS A 149 -11.48 11.25 -1.00
CA CYS A 149 -11.28 9.81 -1.00
C CYS A 149 -10.95 9.26 0.39
N SER A 150 -9.87 9.71 1.03
CA SER A 150 -9.45 9.29 2.38
C SER A 150 -9.39 7.78 2.66
N GLU A 151 -9.32 6.94 1.62
CA GLU A 151 -9.25 5.49 1.71
C GLU A 151 -8.01 5.03 2.50
N MET A 152 -8.17 4.02 3.36
CA MET A 152 -7.08 3.43 4.14
C MET A 152 -6.39 2.33 3.32
N MET A 153 -5.05 2.32 3.36
CA MET A 153 -4.20 1.36 2.67
C MET A 153 -3.17 0.80 3.64
N VAL A 154 -2.76 -0.43 3.39
CA VAL A 154 -1.67 -1.07 4.11
C VAL A 154 -0.43 -0.96 3.22
N ALA A 155 0.65 -0.40 3.78
CA ALA A 155 1.93 -0.35 3.12
C ALA A 155 2.67 -1.67 3.33
N ASP A 156 3.15 -2.25 2.23
CA ASP A 156 4.03 -3.42 2.25
C ASP A 156 5.43 -2.93 2.65
N ASP A 157 5.92 -3.33 3.83
CA ASP A 157 7.21 -2.88 4.42
C ASP A 157 8.38 -3.77 3.95
N ASP A 158 8.26 -4.41 2.79
CA ASP A 158 9.16 -5.48 2.32
C ASP A 158 10.42 -4.95 1.60
N SER A 159 10.66 -3.63 1.57
CA SER A 159 11.84 -3.06 0.93
C SER A 159 12.60 -2.08 1.83
N GLU A 160 13.91 -2.32 2.00
CA GLU A 160 14.84 -1.38 2.64
C GLU A 160 14.96 -0.04 1.88
N GLU A 161 14.50 -0.01 0.62
CA GLU A 161 14.25 1.22 -0.11
C GLU A 161 12.88 1.79 0.27
N CYS A 162 12.88 3.00 0.83
CA CYS A 162 11.68 3.75 1.14
C CYS A 162 10.91 4.05 -0.15
N VAL A 163 10.01 3.16 -0.59
CA VAL A 163 9.09 3.45 -1.70
C VAL A 163 8.18 4.59 -1.24
N THR A 164 8.49 5.79 -1.69
CA THR A 164 7.73 7.00 -1.33
C THR A 164 6.53 7.19 -2.25
N GLN A 165 6.60 6.74 -3.50
CA GLN A 165 5.50 6.85 -4.46
C GLN A 165 4.49 5.71 -4.27
N SER A 166 3.22 6.04 -4.12
CA SER A 166 2.15 5.05 -4.00
C SER A 166 0.91 5.48 -4.80
N GLU A 167 0.14 4.50 -5.28
CA GLU A 167 -1.12 4.71 -6.00
C GLU A 167 -2.29 4.33 -5.09
N CYS A 168 -3.27 5.22 -4.95
CA CYS A 168 -4.48 4.89 -4.20
C CYS A 168 -5.37 3.88 -4.94
N HIS A 169 -5.76 2.78 -4.29
CA HIS A 169 -6.67 1.79 -4.91
C HIS A 169 -8.09 2.31 -5.15
N GLY A 170 -8.57 3.26 -4.34
CA GLY A 170 -9.90 3.85 -4.46
C GLY A 170 -10.00 4.86 -5.60
N CYS A 171 -9.11 5.85 -5.62
CA CYS A 171 -9.18 6.96 -6.58
C CYS A 171 -8.09 6.94 -7.67
N ARG A 172 -7.18 5.97 -7.66
CA ARG A 172 -6.09 5.79 -8.64
C ARG A 172 -5.11 6.95 -8.76
N ARG A 173 -5.15 7.90 -7.83
CA ARG A 173 -4.23 9.05 -7.78
C ARG A 173 -2.94 8.68 -7.07
N LEU A 174 -1.83 9.21 -7.59
CA LEU A 174 -0.51 9.05 -7.02
C LEU A 174 -0.30 10.00 -5.84
N PHE A 175 0.33 9.49 -4.80
CA PHE A 175 0.67 10.26 -3.60
C PHE A 175 2.02 9.82 -3.03
N CYS A 176 2.59 10.67 -2.17
CA CYS A 176 3.77 10.32 -1.40
C CYS A 176 3.35 9.66 -0.08
N ALA A 177 3.67 8.39 0.13
CA ALA A 177 3.35 7.66 1.36
C ALA A 177 4.15 8.14 2.58
N ARG A 178 5.33 8.75 2.36
CA ARG A 178 6.15 9.36 3.42
C ARG A 178 5.61 10.72 3.84
N CYS A 179 5.33 11.61 2.88
CA CYS A 179 4.89 12.97 3.17
C CYS A 179 3.36 13.10 3.35
N ALA A 180 2.59 12.07 3.00
CA ALA A 180 1.12 12.05 3.04
C ALA A 180 0.48 13.22 2.25
N VAL A 181 0.96 13.46 1.03
CA VAL A 181 0.52 14.54 0.13
C VAL A 181 0.41 14.03 -1.31
N PRO A 182 -0.28 14.74 -2.22
CA PRO A 182 -0.23 14.44 -3.65
C PRO A 182 1.20 14.29 -4.16
N TRP A 183 1.40 13.40 -5.13
CA TRP A 183 2.74 13.03 -5.59
C TRP A 183 3.51 14.23 -6.17
N HIS A 184 4.70 14.49 -5.61
CA HIS A 184 5.58 15.59 -6.01
C HIS A 184 6.71 15.09 -6.93
N ALA A 185 6.34 14.77 -8.17
CA ALA A 185 7.27 14.25 -9.17
C ALA A 185 8.46 15.20 -9.43
N GLY A 186 9.68 14.66 -9.39
CA GLY A 186 10.91 15.42 -9.69
C GLY A 186 11.43 16.27 -8.53
N VAL A 187 10.81 16.20 -7.36
CA VAL A 187 11.23 16.88 -6.12
C VAL A 187 11.35 15.83 -5.03
N THR A 188 12.47 15.79 -4.30
CA THR A 188 12.63 14.84 -3.19
C THR A 188 11.74 15.22 -2.00
N CYS A 189 11.52 14.30 -1.06
CA CYS A 189 10.74 14.60 0.15
C CYS A 189 11.39 15.75 0.95
N GLU A 190 12.73 15.77 1.05
CA GLU A 190 13.48 16.82 1.76
C GLU A 190 13.40 18.17 1.05
N GLU A 191 13.34 18.19 -0.28
CA GLU A 191 13.10 19.40 -1.05
C GLU A 191 11.66 19.90 -0.83
N PHE A 192 10.68 19.00 -0.90
CA PHE A 192 9.26 19.31 -0.71
C PHE A 192 8.93 19.84 0.69
N GLU A 193 9.55 19.29 1.73
CA GLU A 193 9.42 19.75 3.12
C GLU A 193 9.92 21.19 3.32
N ARG A 194 10.95 21.60 2.56
CA ARG A 194 11.52 22.96 2.62
C ARG A 194 10.74 24.01 1.84
N LEU A 195 9.76 23.62 1.02
CA LEU A 195 8.88 24.54 0.29
C LEU A 195 7.85 25.16 1.23
N GLY A 196 7.45 26.41 0.96
CA GLY A 196 6.27 26.99 1.61
C GLY A 196 4.97 26.33 1.12
N GLU A 197 3.85 26.45 1.85
CA GLU A 197 2.55 25.94 1.39
C GLU A 197 2.16 26.49 0.01
N GLY A 198 2.43 27.78 -0.24
CA GLY A 198 2.18 28.43 -1.52
C GLY A 198 3.16 28.09 -2.64
N GLU A 199 4.15 27.21 -2.41
CA GLU A 199 5.10 26.71 -3.42
C GLU A 199 4.91 25.20 -3.69
N ARG A 200 3.88 24.58 -3.10
CA ARG A 200 3.60 23.14 -3.21
C ARG A 200 2.57 22.80 -4.29
N ALA A 201 2.04 23.81 -4.98
CA ALA A 201 1.17 23.57 -6.12
C ALA A 201 1.95 22.89 -7.25
N ARG A 202 1.24 22.21 -8.15
CA ARG A 202 1.86 21.42 -9.23
C ARG A 202 2.73 22.30 -10.13
N GLU A 203 2.27 23.50 -10.45
CA GLU A 203 2.98 24.49 -11.27
C GLU A 203 4.27 24.94 -10.60
N ASP A 204 4.24 25.18 -9.29
CA ASP A 204 5.41 25.61 -8.52
C ASP A 204 6.45 24.49 -8.39
N LEU A 205 6.02 23.23 -8.27
CA LEU A 205 6.93 22.08 -8.27
C LEU A 205 7.67 21.92 -9.61
N LEU A 206 7.02 22.25 -10.73
CA LEU A 206 7.69 22.27 -12.04
C LEU A 206 8.77 23.37 -12.10
N LEU A 207 8.51 24.55 -11.50
CA LEU A 207 9.49 25.62 -11.38
C LEU A 207 10.68 25.19 -10.51
N VAL A 208 10.43 24.52 -9.39
CA VAL A 208 11.49 23.97 -8.50
C VAL A 208 12.35 22.97 -9.26
N LYS A 209 11.73 22.08 -10.04
CA LYS A 209 12.45 21.11 -10.88
C LYS A 209 13.33 21.81 -11.93
N ALA A 210 12.77 22.75 -12.68
CA ALA A 210 13.51 23.52 -13.68
C ALA A 210 14.69 24.29 -13.06
N ALA A 211 14.47 24.90 -11.89
CA ALA A 211 15.51 25.59 -11.15
C ALA A 211 16.66 24.66 -10.74
N ARG A 212 16.36 23.42 -10.36
CA ARG A 212 17.39 22.42 -10.04
C ARG A 212 18.19 22.03 -11.28
N GLU A 213 17.51 21.71 -12.38
CA GLU A 213 18.15 21.32 -13.64
C GLU A 213 19.02 22.45 -14.21
N GLY A 214 18.57 23.70 -14.10
CA GLY A 214 19.28 24.90 -14.52
C GLY A 214 20.30 25.44 -13.50
N ASN A 215 20.46 24.81 -12.34
CA ASN A 215 21.28 25.33 -11.23
C ASN A 215 20.94 26.79 -10.84
N TRP A 216 19.66 27.14 -10.89
CA TRP A 216 19.15 28.45 -10.49
C TRP A 216 19.28 28.65 -8.98
N LYS A 217 19.56 29.88 -8.55
CA LYS A 217 19.73 30.21 -7.13
C LYS A 217 18.58 31.07 -6.64
N ARG A 218 18.11 30.82 -5.41
CA ARG A 218 17.10 31.68 -4.78
C ARG A 218 17.76 32.91 -4.19
N CYS A 219 17.16 34.08 -4.40
CA CYS A 219 17.56 35.29 -3.72
C CYS A 219 17.39 35.11 -2.19
N PRO A 220 18.41 35.41 -1.37
CA PRO A 220 18.30 35.26 0.09
C PRO A 220 17.22 36.15 0.71
N ARG A 221 16.95 37.31 0.09
CA ARG A 221 15.99 38.30 0.59
C ARG A 221 14.55 37.98 0.18
N CYS A 222 14.28 37.86 -1.13
CA CYS A 222 12.92 37.71 -1.65
C CYS A 222 12.54 36.29 -2.09
N ARG A 223 13.47 35.33 -2.00
CA ARG A 223 13.30 33.91 -2.36
C ARG A 223 12.98 33.59 -3.82
N PHE A 224 12.80 34.58 -4.70
CA PHE A 224 12.66 34.33 -6.13
C PHE A 224 13.88 33.62 -6.72
N TYR A 225 13.63 32.69 -7.64
CA TYR A 225 14.67 32.04 -8.43
C TYR A 225 15.32 33.05 -9.39
N VAL A 226 16.64 32.97 -9.46
CA VAL A 226 17.48 33.75 -10.35
C VAL A 226 18.27 32.77 -11.21
N GLU A 227 18.09 32.88 -12.52
CA GLU A 227 18.89 32.18 -13.52
C GLU A 227 20.14 33.02 -13.87
N LYS A 228 21.29 32.36 -13.99
CA LYS A 228 22.54 32.98 -14.44
C LYS A 228 22.85 32.54 -15.86
N SER A 229 22.87 33.47 -16.80
CA SER A 229 23.19 33.20 -18.20
C SER A 229 24.70 33.08 -18.46
N SER A 230 25.52 34.00 -17.94
CA SER A 230 26.98 33.97 -18.03
C SER A 230 27.63 35.00 -17.09
N GLY A 231 28.96 35.03 -17.00
CA GLY A 231 29.71 36.10 -16.30
C GLY A 231 30.02 35.87 -14.82
N CYS A 232 30.15 36.97 -14.07
CA CYS A 232 30.61 37.03 -12.68
C CYS A 232 29.64 36.35 -11.67
N LEU A 233 30.14 36.00 -10.49
CA LEU A 233 29.34 35.48 -9.38
C LEU A 233 28.53 36.58 -8.66
N HIS A 234 28.82 37.86 -8.86
CA HIS A 234 28.05 38.96 -8.30
C HIS A 234 26.71 39.11 -9.03
N ILE A 235 25.60 38.96 -8.31
CA ILE A 235 24.24 39.06 -8.87
C ILE A 235 23.41 40.05 -8.07
N THR A 236 22.78 40.99 -8.78
CA THR A 236 21.77 41.89 -8.23
C THR A 236 20.37 41.35 -8.56
N CYS A 237 19.61 41.00 -7.53
CA CYS A 237 18.23 40.53 -7.69
C CYS A 237 17.29 41.68 -8.11
N ARG A 238 16.14 41.35 -8.72
CA ARG A 238 15.06 42.32 -9.01
C ARG A 238 14.54 43.09 -7.78
N CYS A 239 14.70 42.54 -6.59
CA CYS A 239 14.38 43.24 -5.33
C CYS A 239 15.48 44.20 -4.84
N GLY A 240 16.55 44.38 -5.63
CA GLY A 240 17.73 45.19 -5.30
C GLY A 240 18.73 44.54 -4.36
N TYR A 241 18.53 43.27 -3.97
CA TYR A 241 19.49 42.56 -3.10
C TYR A 241 20.66 41.98 -3.89
N GLU A 242 21.87 42.29 -3.46
CA GLU A 242 23.11 41.84 -4.08
C GLU A 242 23.70 40.64 -3.33
N PHE A 243 24.01 39.57 -4.05
CA PHE A 243 24.50 38.33 -3.46
C PHE A 243 25.43 37.58 -4.40
N CYS A 244 26.27 36.71 -3.82
CA CYS A 244 27.10 35.80 -4.59
C CYS A 244 26.27 34.60 -5.07
N TYR A 245 26.30 34.32 -6.37
CA TYR A 245 25.60 33.19 -6.96
C TYR A 245 26.20 31.83 -6.58
N GLY A 246 27.49 31.80 -6.22
CA GLY A 246 28.17 30.57 -5.78
C GLY A 246 27.67 30.11 -4.40
N CYS A 247 27.85 30.94 -3.37
CA CYS A 247 27.53 30.60 -1.99
C CYS A 247 26.15 31.07 -1.51
N GLY A 248 25.47 31.95 -2.23
CA GLY A 248 24.17 32.51 -1.83
C GLY A 248 24.24 33.54 -0.70
N GLN A 249 25.42 34.00 -0.29
CA GLN A 249 25.58 35.02 0.77
C GLN A 249 25.51 36.44 0.21
N GLN A 250 25.23 37.41 1.09
CA GLN A 250 25.24 38.83 0.73
C GLN A 250 26.57 39.22 0.08
N TRP A 251 26.52 40.02 -0.99
CA TRP A 251 27.73 40.50 -1.63
C TRP A 251 28.48 41.48 -0.71
N GLN A 252 29.79 41.29 -0.57
CA GLN A 252 30.70 42.14 0.18
C GLN A 252 31.92 42.46 -0.69
N LEU A 253 32.59 43.58 -0.39
CA LEU A 253 33.76 44.06 -1.15
C LEU A 253 34.92 43.05 -1.17
N ILE A 254 35.02 42.22 -0.13
CA ILE A 254 35.98 41.11 -0.03
C ILE A 254 35.15 39.83 0.08
N HIS A 255 35.26 38.95 -0.91
CA HIS A 255 34.54 37.69 -0.95
C HIS A 255 35.51 36.52 -1.21
N ASP A 256 36.32 36.23 -0.19
CA ASP A 256 37.33 35.18 -0.25
C ASP A 256 36.74 33.82 0.17
N GLY A 257 37.15 32.74 -0.50
CA GLY A 257 36.82 31.36 -0.10
C GLY A 257 35.48 30.81 -0.60
N CYS A 258 34.88 31.38 -1.65
CA CYS A 258 33.67 30.82 -2.25
C CYS A 258 34.01 29.60 -3.14
N PRO A 259 33.40 28.42 -2.91
CA PRO A 259 33.54 27.28 -3.82
C PRO A 259 32.88 27.63 -5.16
N GLY A 260 33.68 27.94 -6.17
CA GLY A 260 33.21 28.34 -7.50
C GLY A 260 33.92 29.54 -8.14
N ALA A 261 34.98 30.06 -7.51
CA ALA A 261 35.96 30.92 -8.18
C ALA A 261 36.82 30.11 -9.17
#